data_AF-A0A3D4JGW1-F1
#
_entry.id   AF-A0A3D4JGW1-F1
#
_cell.length_a   1.000
_cell.length_b   1.000
_cell.length_c   1.000
_cell.angle_alpha   90.00
_cell.angle_beta   90.00
_cell.angle_gamma   90.00
#
_symmetry.space_group_name_H-M   'P 1'
#
loop_
_entity.id
_entity.type
_entity.pdbx_description
1 polymer ?
#
loop_
_entity_poly.entity_id
_entity_poly.type
_entity_poly.pdbx_seq_one_letter_code
_entity_poly.pdbx_strand_id
1 'polypeptide(L)'
;MNKTIKQTLFWTPRVAGILFVLFLSLFALDVFDMKLGFWGTLFALLIHLIPSILLALAIALAWKWEWIGALLFIGWAIWYVLTTHDFPLSVYLIIAGIPAVIGLFFLAGWVWRKQIRMN
;
A
#
# COMPACT_ATOMS: atom_id res chain seq x y z
N MET A 1 1.00 17.22 -21.51
CA MET A 1 1.71 17.01 -20.23
C MET A 1 3.20 16.85 -20.53
N ASN A 2 4.09 17.57 -19.83
CA ASN A 2 5.54 17.42 -20.08
C ASN A 2 6.05 16.05 -19.62
N LYS A 3 7.24 15.65 -20.09
CA LYS A 3 7.85 14.33 -19.79
C LYS A 3 8.00 14.09 -18.29
N THR A 4 8.43 15.11 -17.54
CA THR A 4 8.66 15.03 -16.09
C THR A 4 7.38 14.67 -15.35
N ILE A 5 6.27 15.38 -15.60
CA ILE A 5 4.99 15.12 -14.94
C ILE A 5 4.47 13.70 -15.27
N LYS A 6 4.64 13.24 -16.52
CA LYS A 6 4.29 11.86 -16.91
C LYS A 6 5.06 10.84 -16.07
N GLN A 7 6.38 11.03 -15.93
CA GLN A 7 7.23 10.14 -15.15
C GLN A 7 6.92 10.19 -13.65
N THR A 8 6.68 11.38 -13.10
CA THR A 8 6.31 11.55 -11.68
C THR A 8 4.99 10.84 -11.38
N LEU A 9 3.92 11.09 -12.13
CA LEU A 9 2.63 10.44 -11.91
C LEU A 9 2.70 8.91 -12.07
N PHE A 10 3.61 8.41 -12.90
CA PHE A 10 3.82 6.98 -13.05
C PHE A 10 4.62 6.39 -11.87
N TRP A 11 5.78 6.94 -11.53
CA TRP A 11 6.67 6.31 -10.54
C TRP A 11 6.32 6.61 -9.09
N THR A 12 5.79 7.80 -8.78
CA THR A 12 5.50 8.22 -7.40
C THR A 12 4.61 7.23 -6.64
N PRO A 13 3.40 6.83 -7.12
CA PRO A 13 2.55 5.90 -6.37
C PRO A 13 3.20 4.53 -6.13
N ARG A 14 4.07 4.11 -7.05
CA ARG A 14 4.73 2.80 -7.03
C ARG A 14 5.86 2.76 -6.01
N VAL A 15 6.73 3.76 -6.05
CA VAL A 15 7.81 3.91 -5.07
C VAL A 15 7.22 4.16 -3.67
N ALA A 16 6.26 5.07 -3.55
CA ALA A 16 5.59 5.33 -2.27
C ALA A 16 4.88 4.10 -1.72
N GLY A 17 4.18 3.34 -2.58
CA GLY A 17 3.58 2.06 -2.23
C GLY A 17 4.59 1.05 -1.70
N ILE A 18 5.72 0.87 -2.38
CA ILE A 18 6.78 -0.08 -1.96
C ILE A 18 7.33 0.32 -0.60
N LEU A 19 7.64 1.61 -0.42
CA LEU A 19 8.12 2.12 0.87
C LEU A 19 7.10 1.90 1.99
N PHE A 20 5.81 2.13 1.71
CA PHE A 20 4.74 1.88 2.67
C PHE A 20 4.60 0.40 3.03
N VAL A 21 4.67 -0.52 2.05
CA VAL A 21 4.66 -1.96 2.29
C VAL A 21 5.83 -2.41 3.15
N LEU A 22 7.03 -1.88 2.89
CA LEU A 22 8.22 -2.17 3.71
C LEU A 22 8.03 -1.66 5.13
N PHE A 23 7.54 -0.43 5.30
CA PHE A 23 7.20 0.13 6.60
C PHE A 23 6.17 -0.74 7.34
N LEU A 24 5.07 -1.11 6.69
CA LEU A 24 4.02 -1.94 7.29
C LEU A 24 4.53 -3.33 7.67
N SER A 25 5.48 -3.89 6.91
CA SER A 25 6.08 -5.19 7.18
C SER A 25 6.93 -5.20 8.45
N LEU A 26 7.43 -4.05 8.91
CA LEU A 26 8.19 -3.96 10.17
C LEU A 26 7.33 -4.33 11.38
N PHE A 27 6.02 -4.10 11.33
CA PHE A 27 5.12 -4.47 12.42
C PHE A 27 5.06 -5.98 12.62
N ALA A 28 5.27 -6.78 11.57
CA ALA A 28 5.27 -8.24 11.66
C ALA A 28 6.48 -8.82 12.41
N LEU A 29 7.48 -7.99 12.75
CA LEU A 29 8.66 -8.43 13.49
C LEU A 29 8.38 -8.61 14.99
N ASP A 30 7.24 -8.13 15.49
CA ASP A 30 6.83 -8.32 16.89
C ASP A 30 6.63 -9.81 17.26
N VAL A 31 6.36 -10.67 16.28
CA VAL A 31 6.24 -12.13 16.47
C VAL A 31 7.52 -12.79 17.02
N PHE A 32 8.68 -12.17 16.84
CA PHE A 32 9.94 -12.67 17.38
C PHE A 32 10.02 -12.54 18.91
N ASP A 33 9.25 -11.61 19.52
CA ASP A 33 9.16 -11.44 20.97
C ASP A 33 8.20 -12.45 21.64
N MET A 34 7.40 -13.16 20.86
CA MET A 34 6.40 -14.12 21.37
C MET A 34 6.99 -15.44 21.87
N LYS A 35 8.32 -15.65 21.75
CA LYS A 35 9.05 -16.87 22.19
C LYS A 35 8.45 -18.18 21.68
N LEU A 36 7.91 -18.18 20.47
CA LEU A 36 7.42 -19.37 19.78
C LEU A 36 8.61 -20.25 19.33
N GLY A 37 8.39 -21.56 19.15
CA GLY A 37 9.35 -22.42 18.44
C GLY A 37 9.43 -22.05 16.95
N PHE A 38 10.44 -22.54 16.23
CA PHE A 38 10.73 -22.15 14.84
C PHE A 38 9.49 -22.14 13.91
N TRP A 39 8.74 -23.24 13.86
CA TRP A 39 7.54 -23.35 13.02
C TRP A 39 6.41 -22.40 13.45
N GLY A 40 6.29 -22.16 14.76
CA GLY A 40 5.33 -21.21 15.31
C GLY A 40 5.66 -19.78 14.90
N THR A 41 6.92 -19.37 15.03
CA THR A 41 7.40 -18.05 14.59
C THR A 41 7.22 -17.87 13.08
N LEU A 42 7.59 -18.86 12.27
CA LEU A 42 7.45 -18.78 10.82
C LEU A 42 5.99 -18.60 10.40
N PHE A 43 5.07 -19.38 10.98
CA PHE A 43 3.64 -19.27 10.69
C PHE A 43 3.05 -17.94 11.15
N ALA A 44 3.40 -17.50 12.38
CA ALA A 44 2.97 -16.21 12.92
C ALA A 44 3.46 -15.05 12.03
N LEU A 45 4.72 -15.08 11.61
CA LEU A 45 5.31 -14.09 10.70
C LEU A 45 4.56 -14.02 9.37
N LEU A 46 4.24 -15.16 8.76
CA LEU A 46 3.48 -15.20 7.50
C LEU A 46 2.08 -14.60 7.66
N ILE A 47 1.40 -14.85 8.78
CA ILE A 47 0.10 -14.25 9.08
C ILE A 47 0.22 -12.74 9.27
N HIS A 48 1.20 -12.27 10.06
CA HIS A 48 1.38 -10.84 10.33
C HIS A 48 1.79 -10.06 9.07
N LEU A 49 2.39 -10.73 8.09
CA LEU A 49 2.72 -10.14 6.79
C LEU A 49 1.53 -10.08 5.81
N ILE A 50 0.38 -10.72 6.08
CA ILE A 50 -0.79 -10.69 5.19
C ILE A 50 -1.18 -9.25 4.77
N PRO A 51 -1.33 -8.28 5.71
CA PRO A 51 -1.51 -6.86 5.38
C PRO A 51 -0.57 -6.34 4.28
N SER A 52 0.73 -6.52 4.48
CA SER A 52 1.78 -6.05 3.57
C SER A 52 1.75 -6.78 2.23
N ILE A 53 1.51 -8.10 2.24
CA ILE A 53 1.42 -8.92 1.04
C ILE A 53 0.25 -8.47 0.15
N LEU A 54 -0.91 -8.16 0.74
CA LEU A 54 -2.08 -7.68 -0.01
C LEU A 54 -1.78 -6.35 -0.74
N LEU A 55 -1.14 -5.41 -0.05
CA LEU A 55 -0.74 -4.14 -0.66
C LEU A 55 0.40 -4.31 -1.68
N ALA A 56 1.33 -5.23 -1.46
CA ALA A 56 2.37 -5.58 -2.44
C ALA A 56 1.76 -6.16 -3.72
N LEU A 57 0.74 -7.02 -3.60
CA LEU A 57 -0.01 -7.53 -4.75
C LEU A 57 -0.77 -6.41 -5.46
N ALA A 58 -1.36 -5.47 -4.72
CA ALA A 58 -2.02 -4.30 -5.31
C ALA A 58 -1.05 -3.47 -6.17
N ILE A 59 0.16 -3.23 -5.66
CA ILE A 59 1.27 -2.61 -6.39
C ILE A 59 1.57 -3.41 -7.65
N ALA A 60 1.85 -4.71 -7.55
CA ALA A 60 2.18 -5.55 -8.69
C ALA A 60 1.11 -5.53 -9.81
N LEU A 61 -0.17 -5.62 -9.44
CA LEU A 61 -1.29 -5.55 -10.39
C LEU A 61 -1.42 -4.15 -11.02
N ALA A 62 -1.07 -3.10 -10.27
CA ALA A 62 -1.11 -1.72 -10.75
C ALA A 62 -0.08 -1.40 -11.83
N TRP A 63 0.92 -2.25 -12.11
CA TRP A 63 1.84 -2.06 -13.24
C TRP A 63 1.09 -2.16 -14.56
N LYS A 64 0.21 -3.16 -14.65
CA LYS A 64 -0.64 -3.36 -15.83
C LYS A 64 -1.93 -2.55 -15.75
N TRP A 65 -2.53 -2.43 -14.56
CA TRP A 65 -3.87 -1.84 -14.36
C TRP A 65 -3.91 -0.86 -13.18
N GLU A 66 -3.63 0.43 -13.43
CA GLU A 66 -3.53 1.45 -12.36
C GLU A 66 -4.80 1.63 -11.53
N TRP A 67 -5.98 1.40 -12.12
CA TRP A 67 -7.24 1.45 -11.39
C TRP A 67 -7.33 0.39 -10.28
N ILE A 68 -6.66 -0.75 -10.43
CA ILE A 68 -6.60 -1.79 -9.39
C ILE A 68 -5.81 -1.26 -8.19
N GLY A 69 -4.67 -0.59 -8.44
CA GLY A 69 -3.90 0.07 -7.39
C GLY A 69 -4.74 1.12 -6.66
N ALA A 70 -5.47 1.95 -7.40
CA ALA A 70 -6.37 2.95 -6.81
C ALA A 70 -7.43 2.31 -5.91
N LEU A 71 -8.14 1.30 -6.45
CA LEU A 71 -9.22 0.61 -5.74
C LEU A 71 -8.72 -0.06 -4.46
N LEU A 72 -7.60 -0.79 -4.52
CA LEU A 72 -7.10 -1.55 -3.38
C LEU A 72 -6.48 -0.67 -2.29
N PHE A 73 -5.75 0.39 -2.66
CA PHE A 73 -5.19 1.32 -1.67
C PHE A 73 -6.25 2.21 -1.01
N ILE A 74 -7.22 2.72 -1.78
CA ILE A 74 -8.35 3.48 -1.21
C ILE A 74 -9.24 2.54 -0.39
N GLY A 75 -9.52 1.34 -0.91
CA GLY A 75 -10.28 0.32 -0.22
C GLY A 75 -9.64 -0.07 1.12
N TRP A 76 -8.31 -0.23 1.16
CA TRP A 76 -7.55 -0.44 2.40
C TRP A 76 -7.78 0.68 3.41
N ALA A 77 -7.63 1.94 2.98
CA ALA A 77 -7.81 3.10 3.85
C ALA A 77 -9.24 3.16 4.44
N ILE A 78 -10.25 2.96 3.59
CA ILE A 78 -11.65 2.94 4.03
C ILE A 78 -11.90 1.78 4.98
N TRP A 79 -11.49 0.57 4.62
CA TRP A 79 -11.64 -0.62 5.45
C TRP A 79 -11.00 -0.43 6.83
N TYR A 80 -9.78 0.11 6.88
CA TYR A 80 -9.08 0.35 8.14
C TYR A 80 -9.84 1.32 9.04
N VAL A 81 -10.29 2.46 8.51
CA VAL A 81 -11.06 3.46 9.27
C VAL A 81 -12.40 2.90 9.77
N LEU A 82 -13.06 2.05 8.98
CA LEU A 82 -14.36 1.49 9.35
C LEU A 82 -14.27 0.33 10.33
N THR A 83 -13.17 -0.42 10.36
CA THR A 83 -13.04 -1.64 11.18
C THR A 83 -12.20 -1.45 12.43
N THR A 84 -11.41 -0.37 12.50
CA THR A 84 -10.59 -0.07 13.68
C THR A 84 -11.14 1.16 14.40
N HIS A 85 -11.25 1.04 15.73
CA HIS A 85 -11.76 2.08 16.60
C HIS A 85 -10.75 2.36 17.73
N ASP A 86 -10.92 3.49 18.41
CA ASP A 86 -10.18 3.87 19.63
C ASP A 86 -8.67 4.12 19.47
N PHE A 87 -8.19 4.29 18.24
CA PHE A 87 -6.81 4.71 18.00
C PHE A 87 -6.66 6.25 17.98
N PRO A 88 -5.49 6.79 18.36
CA PRO A 88 -5.19 8.20 18.15
C PRO A 88 -5.24 8.57 16.65
N LEU A 89 -5.61 9.82 16.35
CA LEU A 89 -5.69 10.33 14.97
C LEU A 89 -4.41 10.07 14.15
N SER A 90 -3.24 10.14 14.80
CA SER A 90 -1.95 9.87 14.15
C SER A 90 -1.88 8.48 13.52
N VAL A 91 -2.46 7.46 14.16
CA VAL A 91 -2.49 6.09 13.63
C VAL A 91 -3.36 6.02 12.38
N TYR A 92 -4.54 6.65 12.39
CA TYR A 92 -5.40 6.72 11.21
C TYR A 92 -4.72 7.46 10.04
N LEU A 93 -4.03 8.57 10.32
CA LEU A 93 -3.30 9.32 9.30
C LEU A 93 -2.17 8.50 8.66
N ILE A 94 -1.47 7.68 9.45
CA ILE A 94 -0.37 6.85 8.96
C ILE A 94 -0.90 5.62 8.22
N ILE A 95 -1.79 4.84 8.85
CA ILE A 95 -2.20 3.51 8.36
C ILE A 95 -3.30 3.58 7.30
N ALA A 96 -4.15 4.61 7.31
CA ALA A 96 -5.16 4.84 6.29
C ALA A 96 -4.85 6.06 5.41
N GLY A 97 -4.38 7.16 5.98
CA GLY A 97 -4.12 8.40 5.25
C GLY A 97 -3.03 8.25 4.17
N ILE A 98 -1.88 7.66 4.51
CA ILE A 98 -0.80 7.44 3.53
C ILE A 98 -1.28 6.51 2.39
N PRO A 99 -1.89 5.35 2.64
CA PRO A 99 -2.48 4.52 1.58
C PRO A 99 -3.53 5.25 0.74
N ALA A 100 -4.40 6.06 1.35
CA ALA A 100 -5.39 6.84 0.61
C ALA A 100 -4.71 7.78 -0.40
N VAL A 101 -3.67 8.51 0.02
CA VAL A 101 -2.90 9.40 -0.88
C VAL A 101 -2.24 8.61 -2.01
N ILE A 102 -1.64 7.46 -1.71
CA ILE A 102 -1.05 6.58 -2.73
C ILE A 102 -2.12 6.10 -3.73
N GLY A 103 -3.29 5.71 -3.23
CA GLY A 103 -4.43 5.30 -4.05
C GLY A 103 -4.96 6.42 -4.94
N LEU A 104 -5.00 7.67 -4.45
CA LEU A 104 -5.34 8.84 -5.24
C LEU A 104 -4.31 9.11 -6.35
N PHE A 105 -3.02 8.88 -6.11
CA PHE A 105 -2.01 8.96 -7.16
C PHE A 105 -2.18 7.87 -8.22
N PHE A 106 -2.50 6.64 -7.82
CA PHE A 106 -2.86 5.58 -8.78
C PHE A 106 -4.12 5.95 -9.60
N LEU A 107 -5.12 6.57 -8.96
CA LEU A 107 -6.33 7.04 -9.63
C LEU A 107 -6.01 8.12 -10.66
N ALA A 108 -5.21 9.12 -10.29
CA ALA A 108 -4.70 10.14 -11.18
C ALA A 108 -3.94 9.52 -12.38
N GLY A 109 -3.04 8.57 -12.10
CA GLY A 109 -2.31 7.83 -13.14
C GLY A 109 -3.24 7.09 -14.11
N TRP A 110 -4.33 6.51 -13.61
CA TRP A 110 -5.34 5.85 -14.44
C TRP A 110 -6.15 6.85 -15.30
N VAL A 111 -6.63 7.94 -14.72
CA VAL A 111 -7.39 8.99 -15.43
C VAL A 111 -6.56 9.57 -16.58
N TRP A 112 -5.28 9.85 -16.34
CA TRP A 112 -4.37 10.40 -17.36
C TRP A 112 -3.56 9.33 -18.10
N ARG A 113 -3.92 8.05 -17.99
CA ARG A 113 -3.17 6.92 -18.56
C ARG A 113 -2.83 7.12 -20.04
N LYS A 114 -3.78 7.58 -20.86
CA LYS A 114 -3.55 7.81 -22.29
C LYS A 114 -2.43 8.83 -22.49
N GLN A 115 -2.45 9.93 -21.74
CA GLN A 115 -1.43 10.98 -21.86
C GLN A 115 -0.06 10.54 -21.32
N ILE A 116 -0.04 9.71 -20.27
CA ILE A 116 1.19 9.20 -19.66
C ILE A 116 1.86 8.15 -20.55
N ARG A 117 1.09 7.27 -21.20
CA ARG A 117 1.60 6.14 -22.00
C ARG A 117 1.72 6.43 -23.50
N MET A 118 1.16 7.53 -24.01
CA MET A 118 1.44 8.00 -25.37
C MET A 118 2.78 8.74 -25.35
N ASN A 119 3.76 8.19 -26.08
CA ASN A 119 5.09 8.76 -26.30
C ASN A 119 4.97 10.05 -27.10
#